data_AF-A0A7C5D112-F1
#
_entry.id   AF-A0A7C5D112-F1
#
_cell.length_a   1.000
_cell.length_b   1.000
_cell.length_c   1.000
_cell.angle_alpha   90.00
_cell.angle_beta   90.00
_cell.angle_gamma   90.00
#
_symmetry.space_group_name_H-M   'P 1'
#
loop_
_entity.id
_entity.type
_entity.pdbx_description
1 polymer ?
#
loop_
_entity_poly.entity_id
_entity_poly.type
_entity_poly.pdbx_seq_one_letter_code
_entity_poly.pdbx_strand_id
1 'polypeptide(L)' 'MKTIACGCFPIAADIESIREWIENCVNGLLCDADSPMSLAQAILGALNDPELRQRARQYNTM' A
#
# COMPACT_ATOMS: atom_id res chain seq x y z
N MET A 1 -3.67 -13.19 1.91
CA MET A 1 -3.34 -12.38 0.71
C MET A 1 -1.89 -12.64 0.31
N LYS A 2 -1.63 -13.18 -0.89
CA LYS A 2 -0.28 -13.65 -1.31
C LYS A 2 0.72 -12.51 -1.57
N THR A 3 0.23 -11.29 -1.82
CA THR A 3 1.04 -10.09 -2.11
C THR A 3 1.84 -9.58 -0.91
N ILE A 4 1.26 -9.57 0.29
CA ILE A 4 1.92 -9.08 1.52
C ILE A 4 3.09 -10.02 1.86
N ALA A 5 2.84 -11.33 1.91
CA ALA A 5 3.87 -12.35 2.19
C ALA A 5 4.99 -12.43 1.13
N CYS A 6 4.86 -11.81 -0.04
CA CYS A 6 5.93 -11.72 -1.05
C CYS A 6 6.79 -10.45 -0.91
N GLY A 7 6.52 -9.58 0.08
CA GLY A 7 7.23 -8.31 0.25
C GLY A 7 6.86 -7.25 -0.78
N CYS A 8 5.70 -7.37 -1.43
CA CYS A 8 5.18 -6.32 -2.31
C CYS A 8 4.61 -5.15 -1.49
N PHE A 9 4.53 -3.98 -2.12
CA PHE A 9 3.91 -2.78 -1.54
C PHE A 9 2.47 -2.65 -2.06
N PRO A 10 1.45 -3.12 -1.31
CA PRO A 10 0.07 -3.06 -1.75
C PRO A 10 -0.44 -1.61 -1.78
N ILE A 11 -1.23 -1.31 -2.81
CA ILE A 11 -2.06 -0.11 -2.89
C ILE A 11 -3.49 -0.61 -3.00
N ALA A 12 -4.34 -0.22 -2.06
CA ALA A 12 -5.70 -0.77 -1.93
C ALA A 12 -6.72 0.30 -1.55
N ALA A 13 -7.99 0.00 -1.79
CA ALA A 13 -9.09 0.88 -1.41
C ALA A 13 -9.17 1.04 0.11
N ASP A 14 -9.50 2.24 0.56
CA ASP A 14 -9.70 2.58 1.96
C ASP A 14 -11.05 2.04 2.49
N ILE A 15 -11.13 0.72 2.67
CA ILE A 15 -12.30 0.02 3.18
C ILE A 15 -11.95 -0.74 4.47
N GLU A 16 -12.95 -0.97 5.31
CA GLU A 16 -12.76 -1.55 6.65
C GLU A 16 -11.95 -2.86 6.62
N SER A 17 -12.32 -3.80 5.74
CA SER A 17 -11.64 -5.09 5.59
C SER A 17 -10.19 -4.99 5.12
N ILE A 18 -9.77 -3.87 4.54
CA ILE A 18 -8.38 -3.63 4.11
C ILE A 18 -7.58 -2.95 5.22
N ARG A 19 -8.19 -2.05 5.99
CA ARG A 19 -7.55 -1.38 7.15
C ARG A 19 -7.11 -2.36 8.24
N GLU A 20 -7.77 -3.51 8.35
CA GLU A 20 -7.35 -4.59 9.24
C GLU A 20 -5.98 -5.20 8.88
N TRP A 21 -5.51 -5.00 7.64
CA TRP A 21 -4.27 -5.58 7.12
C TRP A 21 -3.25 -4.53 6.65
N ILE A 22 -3.70 -3.34 6.26
CA ILE A 22 -2.86 -2.27 5.73
C ILE A 22 -2.94 -1.05 6.66
N GLU A 23 -1.79 -0.70 7.22
CA GLU A 23 -1.54 0.57 7.88
C GLU A 23 -0.98 1.55 6.84
N ASN A 24 -1.74 2.62 6.61
CA ASN A 24 -1.44 3.58 5.55
C ASN A 24 -0.04 4.21 5.74
N CYS A 25 0.74 4.28 4.67
CA CYS A 25 2.13 4.76 4.65
C CYS A 25 3.12 3.93 5.49
N VAL A 26 2.72 2.76 6.02
CA VAL A 26 3.61 1.87 6.79
C VAL A 26 3.91 0.63 5.99
N ASN A 27 2.88 -0.12 5.63
CA ASN A 27 3.02 -1.41 4.95
C ASN A 27 2.30 -1.45 3.58
N GLY A 28 1.63 -0.36 3.22
CA GLY A 28 0.97 -0.11 1.93
C GLY A 28 0.42 1.30 1.84
N LEU A 29 -0.35 1.59 0.79
CA LEU A 29 -1.12 2.82 0.67
C LEU A 29 -2.61 2.53 0.54
N LEU A 30 -3.41 3.36 1.20
CA LEU A 30 -4.85 3.39 1.05
C LEU A 30 -5.23 4.53 0.09
N CYS A 31 -6.09 4.23 -0.87
CA CYS A 31 -6.63 5.20 -1.81
C CYS A 31 -8.17 5.20 -1.77
N ASP A 32 -8.77 6.31 -2.18
CA ASP A 32 -10.23 6.43 -2.23
C ASP A 32 -10.79 5.52 -3.34
N ALA A 33 -11.70 4.63 -2.96
CA ALA A 33 -12.31 3.67 -3.89
C ALA A 33 -13.11 4.34 -5.02
N ASP A 34 -13.65 5.53 -4.76
CA ASP A 34 -14.49 6.29 -5.69
C ASP A 34 -13.68 7.24 -6.59
N SER A 35 -12.36 7.33 -6.39
CA SER A 35 -11.49 8.26 -7.11
C SER A 35 -10.36 7.55 -7.85
N PRO A 36 -10.49 7.36 -9.18
CA PRO A 36 -9.40 6.88 -10.02
C PRO A 36 -8.13 7.74 -9.92
N MET A 37 -8.30 9.04 -9.64
CA MET A 37 -7.18 9.96 -9.42
C MET A 37 -6.43 9.66 -8.11
N SER A 38 -7.13 9.28 -7.04
CA SER A 38 -6.53 8.89 -5.76
C SER A 38 -5.64 7.65 -5.95
N LEU A 39 -6.11 6.66 -6.71
CA LEU A 39 -5.30 5.49 -7.08
C LEU A 39 -4.06 5.87 -7.91
N ALA A 40 -4.21 6.73 -8.93
CA ALA A 40 -3.08 7.17 -9.74
C ALA A 40 -2.03 7.91 -8.92
N GLN A 41 -2.45 8.78 -8.00
CA GLN A 41 -1.55 9.48 -7.08
C GLN A 41 -0.85 8.52 -6.12
N ALA A 42 -1.56 7.53 -5.59
CA ALA A 42 -0.96 6.52 -4.73
C ALA A 42 0.10 5.70 -5.48
N ILE A 43 -0.16 5.31 -6.73
CA ILE A 43 0.82 4.60 -7.57
C ILE A 43 2.04 5.47 -7.84
N LEU A 44 1.85 6.73 -8.24
CA LEU A 44 2.95 7.65 -8.54
C LEU A 44 3.76 7.98 -7.28
N GLY A 45 3.10 8.22 -6.14
CA GLY A 45 3.74 8.44 -4.85
C GLY A 45 4.56 7.22 -4.42
N ALA A 46 3.94 6.04 -4.50
CA ALA A 46 4.61 4.78 -4.21
C ALA A 46 5.84 4.59 -5.09
N LEU A 47 5.80 4.92 -6.40
CA LEU A 47 6.93 4.80 -7.34
C LEU A 47 8.04 5.82 -7.07
N ASN A 48 7.69 7.05 -6.70
CA ASN A 48 8.65 8.12 -6.41
C ASN A 48 9.33 8.00 -5.04
N ASP A 49 8.80 7.17 -4.13
CA ASP A 49 9.37 6.94 -2.80
C ASP A 49 9.91 5.49 -2.65
N PRO A 50 11.17 5.22 -3.07
CA PRO A 50 11.76 3.90 -2.92
C PRO A 50 12.03 3.51 -1.46
N GLU A 51 12.26 4.48 -0.57
CA GLU A 51 12.54 4.22 0.85
C GLU A 51 11.29 3.73 1.58
N LEU A 52 10.13 4.31 1.26
CA LEU A 52 8.83 3.82 1.71
C LEU A 52 8.62 2.37 1.31
N ARG A 53 8.84 2.02 0.04
CA ARG A 53 8.67 0.65 -0.45
C ARG A 53 9.63 -0.33 0.23
N GLN A 54 10.87 0.09 0.49
CA GLN A 54 11.87 -0.75 1.15
C GLN A 54 11.52 -1.03 2.62
N ARG A 55 11.07 -0.02 3.36
CA ARG A 55 10.61 -0.17 4.76
C ARG A 55 9.39 -1.09 4.84
N ALA A 56 8.39 -0.84 3.99
CA ALA A 56 7.19 -1.66 3.94
C ALA A 56 7.48 -3.11 3.55
N ARG A 57 8.46 -3.36 2.68
CA ARG A 57 8.90 -4.73 2.35
C ARG A 57 9.41 -5.48 3.57
N GLN A 58 10.18 -4.84 4.45
CA GLN A 58 10.67 -5.46 5.69
C GLN A 58 9.51 -5.82 6.63
N TYR A 59 8.51 -4.93 6.73
CA TYR A 59 7.30 -5.16 7.51
C TYR A 59 6.48 -6.33 6.94
N ASN A 60 6.30 -6.37 5.61
CA ASN A 60 5.46 -7.34 4.92
C ASN A 60 6.05 -8.76 4.86
N THR A 61 7.33 -8.93 5.19
CA THR A 61 8.02 -10.24 5.20
C THR A 61 8.15 -10.90 6.57
N MET A 62 7.71 -10.24 7.65
CA MET A 62 7.62 -10.86 9.00
C MET A 62 6.34 -11.68 9.13
#